data_AF-A0A7Y0BI86-F1
#
_entry.id   AF-A0A7Y0BI86-F1
#
_cell.length_a   1.000
_cell.length_b   1.000
_cell.length_c   1.000
_cell.angle_alpha   90.00
_cell.angle_beta   90.00
_cell.angle_gamma   90.00
#
_symmetry.space_group_name_H-M   'P 1'
#
loop_
_entity.id
_entity.type
_entity.pdbx_description
1 polymer ?
#
loop_
_entity_poly.entity_id
_entity_poly.type
_entity_poly.pdbx_seq_one_letter_code
_entity_poly.pdbx_strand_id
1 'polypeptide(L)'
;PGEAAEPRKFVFLVSESRPPACAQPALAAEQAARKREELNALYVALTRARNTLMISSIEPHRATTDSWWKRLQGLPAGLMEEIAAPISLQPLTENSAAGDDAIFNLPELPALPDAMRLQPATEPPVDEDSVSARIGKAMHRLLEWGGHSSDEHVGAVAGEFRLSPAQAAEACALAQRILGGQGAWAWNEDAVAWQGNEVDLVYQGQPLRLDRLVLRKDAGHEGHWWVLDYKSAHAPQRQPALIAQLQCYRAAVQLIYPGTTVKGAFLTGYGKVVELA
;
A
#
# COMPACT_ATOMS: atom_id res chain seq x y z
N PRO A 1 -0.33 -25.49 13.00
CA PRO A 1 -0.43 -24.44 14.03
C PRO A 1 0.79 -23.52 13.91
N GLY A 2 0.65 -22.21 14.21
CA GLY A 2 1.62 -21.17 13.83
C GLY A 2 3.08 -21.38 14.30
N GLU A 3 3.34 -22.28 15.24
CA GLU A 3 4.66 -22.62 15.76
C GLU A 3 5.34 -23.80 15.04
N ALA A 4 4.62 -24.51 14.16
CA ALA A 4 5.16 -25.65 13.43
C ALA A 4 5.85 -25.19 12.15
N ALA A 5 7.05 -25.73 11.87
CA ALA A 5 7.81 -25.44 10.66
C ALA A 5 7.09 -25.83 9.36
N GLU A 6 6.11 -26.73 9.44
CA GLU A 6 5.31 -27.18 8.30
C GLU A 6 3.85 -27.44 8.69
N PRO A 7 2.91 -27.28 7.73
CA PRO A 7 1.49 -27.53 7.94
C PRO A 7 1.23 -29.03 8.12
N ARG A 8 0.66 -29.42 9.27
CA ARG A 8 0.38 -30.83 9.60
C ARG A 8 -0.86 -31.39 8.89
N LYS A 9 -1.84 -30.54 8.55
CA LYS A 9 -3.11 -30.91 7.89
C LYS A 9 -3.66 -29.70 7.12
N PHE A 10 -4.25 -29.95 5.96
CA PHE A 10 -5.07 -29.00 5.21
C PHE A 10 -6.50 -29.53 5.10
N VAL A 11 -7.49 -28.69 5.40
CA VAL A 11 -8.90 -29.05 5.33
C VAL A 11 -9.67 -27.94 4.63
N PHE A 12 -10.39 -28.26 3.57
CA PHE A 12 -11.34 -27.36 2.94
C PHE A 12 -12.73 -27.62 3.52
N LEU A 13 -13.29 -26.64 4.22
CA LEU A 13 -14.62 -26.73 4.82
C LEU A 13 -15.58 -25.82 4.06
N VAL A 14 -16.68 -26.39 3.59
CA VAL A 14 -17.80 -25.61 3.03
C VAL A 14 -18.59 -24.92 4.15
N SER A 15 -18.64 -25.51 5.35
CA SER A 15 -19.27 -24.89 6.52
C SER A 15 -18.56 -25.28 7.81
N GLU A 16 -18.24 -24.27 8.64
CA GLU A 16 -17.74 -24.47 10.00
C GLU A 16 -18.84 -24.96 10.98
N SER A 17 -20.13 -24.86 10.60
CA SER A 17 -21.24 -25.25 11.46
C SER A 17 -21.47 -26.77 11.54
N ARG A 18 -21.00 -27.51 10.54
CA ARG A 18 -21.13 -28.98 10.44
C ARG A 18 -19.82 -29.60 9.94
N PRO A 19 -18.72 -29.49 10.73
CA PRO A 19 -17.44 -30.05 10.33
C PRO A 19 -17.45 -31.58 10.40
N PRO A 20 -16.73 -32.28 9.50
CA PRO A 20 -16.53 -33.72 9.62
C PRO A 20 -15.77 -34.03 10.92
N ALA A 21 -16.02 -35.22 11.50
CA ALA A 21 -15.47 -35.60 12.81
C ALA A 21 -13.93 -35.47 12.89
N CYS A 22 -13.23 -35.77 11.78
CA CYS A 22 -11.77 -35.66 11.71
C CYS A 22 -11.24 -34.22 11.76
N ALA A 23 -12.08 -33.22 11.45
CA ALA A 23 -11.73 -31.79 11.42
C ALA A 23 -12.17 -31.03 12.68
N GLN A 24 -13.05 -31.61 13.51
CA GLN A 24 -13.56 -30.95 14.73
C GLN A 24 -12.45 -30.47 15.67
N PRO A 25 -11.41 -31.26 16.00
CA PRO A 25 -10.35 -30.79 16.90
C PRO A 25 -9.52 -29.65 16.30
N ALA A 26 -9.28 -29.69 14.99
CA ALA A 26 -8.53 -28.65 14.29
C ALA A 26 -9.33 -27.34 14.24
N LEU A 27 -10.62 -27.41 13.90
CA LEU A 27 -11.50 -26.25 13.88
C LEU A 27 -11.64 -25.62 15.28
N ALA A 28 -11.78 -26.43 16.33
CA ALA A 28 -11.84 -25.93 17.70
C ALA A 28 -10.56 -25.18 18.11
N ALA A 29 -9.39 -25.68 17.72
CA ALA A 29 -8.11 -25.01 17.97
C ALA A 29 -8.00 -23.67 17.21
N GLU A 30 -8.40 -23.64 15.94
CA GLU A 30 -8.42 -22.40 15.14
C GLU A 30 -9.41 -21.38 15.70
N GLN A 31 -10.62 -21.80 16.10
CA GLN A 31 -11.59 -20.92 16.73
C GLN A 31 -11.09 -20.34 18.05
N ALA A 32 -10.37 -21.13 18.86
CA ALA A 32 -9.74 -20.65 20.09
C ALA A 32 -8.61 -19.65 19.80
N ALA A 33 -7.79 -19.89 18.78
CA ALA A 33 -6.73 -18.99 18.35
C ALA A 33 -7.31 -17.66 17.83
N ARG A 34 -8.34 -17.71 16.97
CA ARG A 34 -9.04 -16.53 16.45
C ARG A 34 -9.62 -15.68 17.57
N LYS A 35 -10.30 -16.29 18.56
CA LYS A 35 -10.80 -15.58 19.75
C LYS A 35 -9.69 -14.90 20.56
N ARG A 36 -8.53 -15.55 20.69
CA ARG A 36 -7.38 -14.97 21.39
C ARG A 36 -6.77 -13.81 20.61
N GLU A 37 -6.67 -13.93 19.29
CA GLU A 37 -6.17 -12.89 18.41
C GLU A 37 -7.07 -11.65 18.43
N GLU A 38 -8.40 -11.83 18.37
CA GLU A 38 -9.38 -10.75 18.50
C GLU A 38 -9.21 -9.98 19.82
N LEU A 39 -8.99 -10.68 20.94
CA LEU A 39 -8.76 -10.05 22.24
C LEU A 39 -7.39 -9.36 22.33
N ASN A 40 -6.35 -9.95 21.74
CA ASN A 40 -5.02 -9.34 21.67
C ASN A 40 -5.05 -8.05 20.84
N ALA A 41 -5.80 -8.02 19.73
CA ALA A 41 -5.96 -6.83 18.91
C ALA A 41 -6.61 -5.68 19.71
N LEU A 42 -7.67 -5.97 20.47
CA LEU A 42 -8.28 -4.98 21.36
C LEU A 42 -7.30 -4.50 22.44
N TYR A 43 -6.56 -5.41 23.08
CA TYR A 43 -5.55 -5.08 24.08
C TYR A 43 -4.45 -4.16 23.52
N VAL A 44 -3.92 -4.47 22.33
CA VAL A 44 -2.91 -3.65 21.65
C VAL A 44 -3.48 -2.28 21.31
N ALA A 45 -4.70 -2.20 20.78
CA ALA A 45 -5.34 -0.94 20.45
C ALA A 45 -5.51 -0.05 21.69
N LEU A 46 -5.99 -0.61 22.81
CA LEU A 46 -6.18 0.10 24.07
C LEU A 46 -4.86 0.58 24.69
N THR A 47 -3.78 -0.20 24.57
CA THR A 47 -2.49 0.12 25.20
C THR A 47 -1.57 0.97 24.33
N ARG A 48 -1.74 0.97 22.99
CA ARG A 48 -0.95 1.80 22.08
C ARG A 48 -1.57 3.16 21.80
N ALA A 49 -2.89 3.32 22.00
CA ALA A 49 -3.54 4.62 21.86
C ALA A 49 -2.95 5.60 22.90
N ARG A 50 -2.38 6.71 22.44
CA ARG A 50 -1.76 7.70 23.32
C ARG A 50 -2.77 8.61 24.03
N ASN A 51 -3.81 9.03 23.30
CA ASN A 51 -4.78 10.03 23.76
C ASN A 51 -6.22 9.58 23.52
N THR A 52 -6.50 8.97 22.37
CA THR A 52 -7.86 8.60 21.97
C THR A 52 -7.83 7.35 21.11
N LEU A 53 -8.76 6.43 21.35
CA LEU A 53 -9.02 5.26 20.51
C LEU A 53 -10.41 5.41 19.89
N MET A 54 -10.48 5.60 18.57
CA MET A 54 -11.74 5.65 17.85
C MET A 54 -12.06 4.27 17.29
N ILE A 55 -13.29 3.82 17.49
CA ILE A 55 -13.74 2.48 17.14
C ILE A 55 -15.03 2.60 16.33
N SER A 56 -15.10 1.93 15.19
CA SER A 56 -16.32 1.77 14.40
C SER A 56 -16.65 0.30 14.22
N SER A 57 -17.94 -0.01 14.12
CA SER A 57 -18.45 -1.35 13.86
C SER A 57 -19.76 -1.28 13.08
N ILE A 58 -20.20 -2.42 12.57
CA ILE A 58 -21.50 -2.57 11.89
C ILE A 58 -22.38 -3.53 12.69
N GLU A 59 -23.70 -3.36 12.59
CA GLU A 59 -24.63 -4.27 13.24
C GLU A 59 -24.51 -5.68 12.61
N PRO A 60 -24.22 -6.72 13.40
CA PRO A 60 -24.06 -8.06 12.85
C PRO A 60 -25.42 -8.67 12.51
N HIS A 61 -25.52 -9.32 11.34
CA HIS A 61 -26.74 -10.04 10.91
C HIS A 61 -27.19 -11.14 11.91
N ARG A 62 -26.27 -11.66 12.74
CA ARG A 62 -26.59 -12.60 13.82
C ARG A 62 -26.03 -12.07 15.12
N ALA A 63 -26.85 -12.10 16.18
CA ALA A 63 -26.42 -11.71 17.51
C ALA A 63 -25.24 -12.58 17.96
N THR A 64 -24.07 -11.97 18.14
CA THR A 64 -22.88 -12.61 18.71
C THR A 64 -22.88 -12.35 20.22
N THR A 65 -22.70 -13.39 21.03
CA THR A 65 -22.69 -13.26 22.50
C THR A 65 -21.37 -12.75 23.05
N ASP A 66 -20.25 -13.07 22.38
CA ASP A 66 -18.89 -12.87 22.92
C ASP A 66 -18.04 -11.85 22.15
N SER A 67 -18.64 -10.88 21.44
CA SER A 67 -17.87 -9.90 20.69
C SER A 67 -17.09 -8.96 21.60
N TRP A 68 -15.91 -8.53 21.15
CA TRP A 68 -15.12 -7.51 21.83
C TRP A 68 -15.91 -6.19 22.01
N TRP A 69 -16.83 -5.88 21.09
CA TRP A 69 -17.75 -4.73 21.20
C TRP A 69 -18.68 -4.83 22.42
N LYS A 70 -19.28 -6.00 22.68
CA LYS A 70 -20.09 -6.22 23.89
C LYS A 70 -19.28 -6.08 25.19
N ARG A 71 -17.99 -6.42 25.16
CA ARG A 71 -17.09 -6.24 26.30
C ARG A 71 -16.85 -4.76 26.60
N LEU A 72 -16.76 -3.93 25.56
CA LEU A 72 -16.64 -2.49 25.69
C LEU A 72 -17.95 -1.86 26.18
N GLN A 73 -19.11 -2.28 25.67
CA GLN A 73 -20.42 -1.78 26.11
C GLN A 73 -20.68 -1.96 27.62
N GLY A 74 -20.02 -2.91 28.28
CA GLY A 74 -20.13 -3.14 29.72
C GLY A 74 -19.26 -2.22 30.60
N LEU A 75 -18.46 -1.32 30.00
CA LEU A 75 -17.60 -0.40 30.75
C LEU A 75 -18.41 0.73 31.42
N PRO A 76 -17.93 1.26 32.57
CA PRO A 76 -18.60 2.37 33.25
C PRO A 76 -18.81 3.60 32.34
N ALA A 77 -19.95 4.26 32.52
CA ALA A 77 -20.24 5.53 31.86
C ALA A 77 -19.12 6.56 32.15
N GLY A 78 -18.61 7.21 31.10
CA GLY A 78 -17.51 8.19 31.16
C GLY A 78 -16.16 7.70 30.62
N LEU A 79 -15.99 6.39 30.37
CA LEU A 79 -14.83 5.84 29.66
C LEU A 79 -15.05 5.67 28.16
N MET A 80 -16.32 5.71 27.73
CA MET A 80 -16.73 5.64 26.33
C MET A 80 -17.69 6.79 26.04
N GLU A 81 -17.43 7.48 24.94
CA GLU A 81 -18.34 8.45 24.36
C GLU A 81 -18.89 7.85 23.07
N GLU A 82 -20.19 7.57 23.06
CA GLU A 82 -20.86 7.12 21.84
C GLU A 82 -21.12 8.35 20.97
N ILE A 83 -20.39 8.42 19.86
CA ILE A 83 -20.64 9.43 18.84
C ILE A 83 -21.93 9.02 18.15
N ALA A 84 -22.98 9.84 18.33
CA ALA A 84 -24.25 9.61 17.66
C ALA A 84 -24.00 9.43 16.17
N ALA A 85 -24.43 8.28 15.62
CA ALA A 85 -24.42 8.07 14.19
C ALA A 85 -25.16 9.25 13.54
N PRO A 86 -24.64 9.84 12.45
CA PRO A 86 -25.31 10.94 11.76
C PRO A 86 -26.70 10.45 11.33
N ILE A 87 -27.71 10.90 12.06
CA ILE A 87 -29.15 10.82 11.82
C ILE A 87 -29.58 9.53 11.11
N SER A 88 -30.06 8.54 11.89
CA SER A 88 -31.01 7.57 11.35
C SER A 88 -32.21 8.35 10.80
N LEU A 89 -32.43 8.26 9.48
CA LEU A 89 -33.70 8.64 8.87
C LEU A 89 -34.78 7.87 9.63
N GLN A 90 -35.66 8.61 10.30
CA GLN A 90 -36.75 8.03 11.09
C GLN A 90 -37.51 7.01 10.23
N PRO A 91 -37.83 5.81 10.76
CA PRO A 91 -38.77 4.95 10.09
C PRO A 91 -40.09 5.73 10.04
N LEU A 92 -40.49 6.11 8.83
CA LEU A 92 -41.77 6.76 8.56
C LEU A 92 -42.85 5.86 9.12
N THR A 93 -43.39 6.25 10.27
CA THR A 93 -44.55 5.61 10.86
C THR A 93 -45.70 5.80 9.89
N GLU A 94 -46.22 4.66 9.46
CA GLU A 94 -47.32 4.51 8.52
C GLU A 94 -48.48 5.43 8.91
N ASN A 95 -48.74 6.43 8.07
CA ASN A 95 -50.08 6.96 7.88
C ASN A 95 -50.11 7.75 6.58
N SER A 96 -50.34 7.04 5.47
CA SER A 96 -51.36 7.38 4.47
C SER A 96 -51.35 6.34 3.37
N ALA A 97 -52.46 5.62 3.28
CA ALA A 97 -52.79 4.80 2.13
C ALA A 97 -52.91 5.69 0.88
N ALA A 98 -52.03 5.49 -0.09
CA ALA A 98 -52.28 5.57 -1.53
C ALA A 98 -50.97 5.19 -2.22
N GLY A 99 -51.03 4.23 -3.13
CA GLY A 99 -49.86 3.78 -3.88
C GLY A 99 -49.28 4.94 -4.67
N ASP A 100 -48.01 5.21 -4.42
CA ASP A 100 -47.14 5.83 -5.40
C ASP A 100 -45.85 5.03 -5.36
N ASP A 101 -45.46 4.49 -6.52
CA ASP A 101 -44.11 3.97 -6.74
C ASP A 101 -43.16 5.13 -6.49
N ALA A 102 -42.78 5.35 -5.23
CA ALA A 102 -41.82 6.37 -4.87
C ALA A 102 -40.47 5.91 -5.42
N ILE A 103 -40.18 6.34 -6.65
CA ILE A 103 -38.93 6.09 -7.35
C ILE A 103 -37.81 6.60 -6.44
N PHE A 104 -37.14 5.66 -5.79
CA PHE A 104 -35.96 5.91 -5.00
C PHE A 104 -34.82 6.22 -5.98
N ASN A 105 -34.48 7.50 -6.11
CA ASN A 105 -33.34 7.93 -6.92
C ASN A 105 -32.07 7.71 -6.11
N LEU A 106 -31.30 6.69 -6.48
CA LEU A 106 -29.95 6.50 -5.97
C LEU A 106 -29.07 7.67 -6.48
N PRO A 107 -28.27 8.33 -5.63
CA PRO A 107 -27.29 9.31 -6.11
C PRO A 107 -26.30 8.60 -7.03
N GLU A 108 -26.43 8.79 -8.33
CA GLU A 108 -25.43 8.33 -9.29
C GLU A 108 -24.23 9.26 -9.24
N LEU A 109 -23.05 8.66 -9.08
CA LEU A 109 -21.80 9.36 -9.36
C LEU A 109 -21.84 9.83 -10.82
N PRO A 110 -21.44 11.09 -11.11
CA PRO A 110 -21.36 11.56 -12.49
C PRO A 110 -20.50 10.58 -13.29
N ALA A 111 -20.98 10.22 -14.49
CA ALA A 111 -20.27 9.31 -15.37
C ALA A 111 -18.84 9.81 -15.55
N LEU A 112 -17.86 8.95 -15.25
CA LEU A 112 -16.45 9.27 -15.39
C LEU A 112 -16.22 9.77 -16.82
N PRO A 113 -15.78 11.04 -17.02
CA PRO A 113 -15.55 11.58 -18.35
C PRO A 113 -14.63 10.65 -19.15
N ASP A 114 -14.87 10.50 -20.45
CA ASP A 114 -14.04 9.63 -21.29
C ASP A 114 -12.54 9.97 -21.21
N ALA A 115 -12.20 11.24 -20.96
CA ALA A 115 -10.84 11.70 -20.72
C ALA A 115 -10.19 11.17 -19.42
N MET A 116 -11.00 10.75 -18.44
CA MET A 116 -10.57 10.16 -17.17
C MET A 116 -10.72 8.63 -17.15
N ARG A 117 -11.37 8.04 -18.18
CA ARG A 117 -11.41 6.58 -18.34
C ARG A 117 -10.02 6.13 -18.72
N LEU A 118 -9.45 5.25 -17.90
CA LEU A 118 -8.21 4.56 -18.19
C LEU A 118 -8.40 3.80 -19.50
N GLN A 119 -7.84 4.31 -20.60
CA GLN A 119 -7.61 3.49 -21.77
C GLN A 119 -6.53 2.49 -21.34
N PRO A 120 -6.77 1.17 -21.46
CA PRO A 120 -5.70 0.21 -21.23
C PRO A 120 -4.56 0.62 -22.15
N ALA A 121 -3.43 0.99 -21.56
CA ALA A 121 -2.23 1.32 -22.29
C ALA A 121 -2.00 0.18 -23.27
N THR A 122 -2.12 0.45 -24.56
CA THR A 122 -1.79 -0.51 -25.61
C THR A 122 -0.27 -0.56 -25.73
N GLU A 123 0.40 -0.82 -24.61
CA GLU A 123 1.77 -1.28 -24.64
C GLU A 123 1.71 -2.75 -25.06
N PRO A 124 2.54 -3.18 -26.04
CA PRO A 124 2.67 -4.59 -26.33
C PRO A 124 3.02 -5.30 -25.02
N PRO A 125 2.45 -6.49 -24.73
CA PRO A 125 2.79 -7.22 -23.52
C PRO A 125 4.28 -7.51 -23.56
N VAL A 126 5.04 -6.70 -22.83
CA VAL A 126 6.35 -7.10 -22.36
C VAL A 126 6.07 -8.36 -21.55
N ASP A 127 6.89 -9.38 -21.70
CA ASP A 127 6.83 -10.54 -20.82
C ASP A 127 7.09 -10.06 -19.37
N GLU A 128 6.01 -9.63 -18.70
CA GLU A 128 5.99 -9.03 -17.36
C GLU A 128 6.53 -10.01 -16.30
N ASP A 129 6.68 -11.27 -16.70
CA ASP A 129 7.19 -12.39 -15.94
C ASP A 129 8.57 -12.87 -16.42
N SER A 130 9.30 -12.07 -17.21
CA SER A 130 10.72 -12.35 -17.44
C SER A 130 11.51 -12.30 -16.14
N VAL A 131 12.57 -13.10 -16.04
CA VAL A 131 13.46 -13.10 -14.84
C VAL A 131 14.02 -11.71 -14.55
N SER A 132 14.41 -10.98 -15.60
CA SER A 132 14.94 -9.61 -15.49
C SER A 132 13.91 -8.64 -14.91
N ALA A 133 12.64 -8.74 -15.33
CA ALA A 133 11.56 -7.92 -14.78
C ALA A 133 11.33 -8.21 -13.29
N ARG A 134 11.37 -9.49 -12.88
CA ARG A 134 11.22 -9.87 -11.46
C ARG A 134 12.39 -9.41 -10.60
N ILE A 135 13.62 -9.49 -11.10
CA ILE A 135 14.80 -8.92 -10.42
C ILE A 135 14.64 -7.39 -10.26
N GLY A 136 14.17 -6.71 -11.30
CA GLY A 136 13.88 -5.27 -11.26
C GLY A 136 12.84 -4.88 -10.22
N LYS A 137 11.71 -5.61 -10.16
CA LYS A 137 10.65 -5.43 -9.15
C LYS A 137 11.17 -5.69 -7.73
N ALA A 138 11.96 -6.75 -7.53
CA ALA A 138 12.59 -7.02 -6.23
C ALA A 138 13.56 -5.90 -5.81
N MET A 139 14.34 -5.36 -6.75
CA MET A 139 15.23 -4.22 -6.49
C MET A 139 14.43 -2.98 -6.05
N HIS A 140 13.32 -2.65 -6.73
CA HIS A 140 12.43 -1.54 -6.34
C HIS A 140 11.93 -1.72 -4.91
N ARG A 141 11.42 -2.92 -4.60
CA ARG A 141 10.90 -3.25 -3.27
C ARG A 141 11.94 -3.08 -2.16
N LEU A 142 13.19 -3.47 -2.40
CA LEU A 142 14.28 -3.27 -1.45
C LEU A 142 14.62 -1.79 -1.25
N LEU A 143 14.52 -0.95 -2.29
CA LEU A 143 14.77 0.49 -2.21
C LEU A 143 13.67 1.24 -1.46
N GLU A 144 12.42 0.77 -1.54
CA GLU A 144 11.28 1.32 -0.79
C GLU A 144 11.46 1.21 0.72
N TRP A 145 11.94 0.05 1.20
CA TRP A 145 12.22 -0.14 2.62
C TRP A 145 13.34 0.77 3.14
N GLY A 146 14.27 1.16 2.26
CA GLY A 146 15.37 2.05 2.57
C GLY A 146 16.43 1.42 3.49
N GLY A 147 17.69 1.85 3.33
CA GLY A 147 18.79 1.41 4.20
C GLY A 147 19.38 0.04 3.87
N HIS A 148 20.09 -0.56 4.84
CA HIS A 148 20.77 -1.85 4.64
C HIS A 148 19.73 -2.98 4.55
N SER A 149 19.61 -3.61 3.40
CA SER A 149 18.77 -4.80 3.22
C SER A 149 19.28 -5.94 4.12
N SER A 150 18.49 -6.32 5.13
CA SER A 150 18.76 -7.48 5.98
C SER A 150 18.49 -8.78 5.21
N ASP A 151 19.02 -9.90 5.70
CA ASP A 151 18.74 -11.22 5.11
C ASP A 151 17.23 -11.54 5.09
N GLU A 152 16.47 -11.03 6.07
CA GLU A 152 15.01 -11.14 6.12
C GLU A 152 14.34 -10.39 4.96
N HIS A 153 14.80 -9.17 4.65
CA HIS A 153 14.31 -8.40 3.50
C HIS A 153 14.61 -9.13 2.18
N VAL A 154 15.81 -9.70 2.04
CA VAL A 154 16.18 -10.46 0.84
C VAL A 154 15.33 -11.73 0.70
N GLY A 155 15.07 -12.44 1.80
CA GLY A 155 14.18 -13.60 1.83
C GLY A 155 12.73 -13.25 1.47
N ALA A 156 12.22 -12.12 1.96
CA ALA A 156 10.88 -11.65 1.66
C ALA A 156 10.69 -11.34 0.17
N VAL A 157 11.61 -10.58 -0.46
CA VAL A 157 11.53 -10.30 -1.90
C VAL A 157 11.75 -11.55 -2.75
N ALA A 158 12.55 -12.52 -2.28
CA ALA A 158 12.73 -13.78 -2.98
C ALA A 158 11.41 -14.56 -3.08
N GLY A 159 10.65 -14.63 -1.98
CA GLY A 159 9.33 -15.25 -1.95
C GLY A 159 8.30 -14.49 -2.78
N GLU A 160 8.22 -13.17 -2.59
CA GLU A 160 7.26 -12.29 -3.26
C GLU A 160 7.39 -12.35 -4.79
N PHE A 161 8.62 -12.28 -5.30
CA PHE A 161 8.90 -12.24 -6.74
C PHE A 161 9.37 -13.60 -7.30
N ARG A 162 9.18 -14.71 -6.56
CA ARG A 162 9.53 -16.08 -7.00
C ARG A 162 10.96 -16.16 -7.57
N LEU A 163 11.91 -15.59 -6.86
CA LEU A 163 13.33 -15.56 -7.26
C LEU A 163 14.10 -16.70 -6.61
N SER A 164 15.10 -17.22 -7.33
CA SER A 164 16.11 -18.08 -6.71
C SER A 164 16.98 -17.28 -5.74
N PRO A 165 17.68 -17.93 -4.79
CA PRO A 165 18.59 -17.22 -3.87
C PRO A 165 19.64 -16.36 -4.60
N ALA A 166 20.17 -16.85 -5.73
CA ALA A 166 21.13 -16.10 -6.53
C ALA A 166 20.51 -14.85 -7.17
N GLN A 167 19.27 -14.93 -7.64
CA GLN A 167 18.55 -13.81 -8.26
C GLN A 167 18.14 -12.76 -7.21
N ALA A 168 17.74 -13.19 -6.02
CA ALA A 168 17.44 -12.29 -4.91
C ALA A 168 18.71 -11.56 -4.43
N ALA A 169 19.85 -12.27 -4.37
CA ALA A 169 21.15 -11.66 -4.07
C ALA A 169 21.56 -10.64 -5.15
N GLU A 170 21.27 -10.90 -6.42
CA GLU A 170 21.50 -9.95 -7.51
C GLU A 170 20.65 -8.67 -7.36
N ALA A 171 19.35 -8.81 -7.07
CA ALA A 171 18.46 -7.68 -6.80
C ALA A 171 18.95 -6.85 -5.60
N CYS A 172 19.40 -7.52 -4.54
CA CYS A 172 19.99 -6.88 -3.36
C CYS A 172 21.27 -6.10 -3.70
N ALA A 173 22.18 -6.71 -4.48
CA ALA A 173 23.40 -6.04 -4.91
C ALA A 173 23.12 -4.80 -5.78
N LEU A 174 22.08 -4.83 -6.63
CA LEU A 174 21.63 -3.65 -7.38
C LEU A 174 21.11 -2.55 -6.46
N ALA A 175 20.23 -2.88 -5.51
CA ALA A 175 19.69 -1.91 -4.55
C ALA A 175 20.80 -1.29 -3.70
N GLN A 176 21.72 -2.10 -3.17
CA GLN A 176 22.88 -1.63 -2.39
C GLN A 176 23.78 -0.68 -3.20
N ARG A 177 24.03 -0.96 -4.48
CA ARG A 177 24.79 -0.05 -5.35
C ARG A 177 24.09 1.29 -5.55
N ILE A 178 22.76 1.30 -5.65
CA ILE A 178 21.98 2.55 -5.75
C ILE A 178 22.05 3.33 -4.44
N LEU A 179 21.83 2.66 -3.30
CA LEU A 179 21.85 3.26 -1.97
C LEU A 179 23.22 3.80 -1.56
N GLY A 180 24.30 3.13 -1.95
CA GLY A 180 25.68 3.57 -1.70
C GLY A 180 26.29 4.38 -2.85
N GLY A 181 25.53 4.67 -3.90
CA GLY A 181 26.02 5.32 -5.11
C GLY A 181 26.02 6.85 -5.06
N GLN A 182 26.13 7.47 -6.23
CA GLN A 182 26.05 8.93 -6.39
C GLN A 182 24.70 9.52 -5.93
N GLY A 183 23.65 8.68 -5.90
CA GLY A 183 22.31 9.05 -5.46
C GLY A 183 22.05 8.84 -3.96
N ALA A 184 23.05 8.43 -3.18
CA ALA A 184 22.89 8.08 -1.76
C ALA A 184 22.25 9.19 -0.91
N TRP A 185 22.50 10.46 -1.29
CA TRP A 185 21.91 11.63 -0.65
C TRP A 185 20.38 11.58 -0.60
N ALA A 186 19.72 10.87 -1.53
CA ALA A 186 18.26 10.77 -1.56
C ALA A 186 17.69 10.00 -0.35
N TRP A 187 18.51 9.24 0.39
CA TRP A 187 18.15 8.55 1.63
C TRP A 187 18.84 9.16 2.87
N ASN A 188 19.56 10.26 2.71
CA ASN A 188 20.22 10.93 3.83
C ASN A 188 19.27 11.96 4.47
N GLU A 189 18.95 11.76 5.75
CA GLU A 189 18.10 12.67 6.53
C GLU A 189 18.68 14.08 6.64
N ASP A 190 20.00 14.26 6.55
CA ASP A 190 20.62 15.59 6.59
C ASP A 190 20.48 16.33 5.25
N ALA A 191 20.34 15.60 4.13
CA ALA A 191 20.22 16.19 2.80
C ALA A 191 18.76 16.41 2.36
N VAL A 192 17.82 15.69 2.98
CA VAL A 192 16.42 15.66 2.55
C VAL A 192 15.52 16.29 3.61
N ALA A 193 14.67 17.24 3.20
CA ALA A 193 13.60 17.81 4.02
C ALA A 193 12.32 16.97 3.98
N TRP A 194 12.02 16.39 2.82
CA TRP A 194 10.84 15.54 2.63
C TRP A 194 11.15 14.42 1.64
N GLN A 195 10.59 13.24 1.89
CA GLN A 195 10.71 12.08 1.00
C GLN A 195 9.36 11.36 0.88
N GLY A 196 9.11 10.76 -0.28
CA GLY A 196 8.02 9.83 -0.53
C GLY A 196 8.46 8.73 -1.50
N ASN A 197 8.08 7.49 -1.21
CA ASN A 197 8.21 6.37 -2.14
C ASN A 197 6.84 6.12 -2.79
N GLU A 198 6.86 5.62 -4.03
CA GLU A 198 5.63 5.21 -4.74
C GLU A 198 4.54 6.29 -4.72
N VAL A 199 4.91 7.54 -5.06
CA VAL A 199 4.00 8.68 -4.98
C VAL A 199 3.03 8.68 -6.15
N ASP A 200 1.75 8.45 -5.86
CA ASP A 200 0.67 8.54 -6.83
C ASP A 200 0.23 10.00 -7.05
N LEU A 201 0.05 10.38 -8.31
CA LEU A 201 -0.51 11.66 -8.71
C LEU A 201 -1.29 11.54 -10.01
N VAL A 202 -2.18 12.50 -10.28
CA VAL A 202 -2.93 12.56 -11.54
C VAL A 202 -2.45 13.76 -12.34
N TYR A 203 -2.05 13.53 -13.59
CA TYR A 203 -1.60 14.57 -14.50
C TYR A 203 -2.25 14.40 -15.87
N GLN A 204 -2.89 15.45 -16.36
CA GLN A 204 -3.63 15.43 -17.63
C GLN A 204 -4.64 14.27 -17.74
N GLY A 205 -5.29 13.92 -16.62
CA GLY A 205 -6.26 12.82 -16.55
C GLY A 205 -5.62 11.42 -16.48
N GLN A 206 -4.30 11.29 -16.53
CA GLN A 206 -3.59 10.03 -16.41
C GLN A 206 -3.03 9.85 -14.99
N PRO A 207 -3.23 8.68 -14.35
CA PRO A 207 -2.54 8.37 -13.11
C PRO A 207 -1.07 8.11 -13.41
N LEU A 208 -0.21 8.71 -12.60
CA LEU A 208 1.23 8.52 -12.63
C LEU A 208 1.68 8.03 -11.26
N ARG A 209 2.63 7.12 -11.23
CA ARG A 209 3.26 6.61 -10.00
C ARG A 209 4.76 6.83 -10.09
N LEU A 210 5.27 7.65 -9.19
CA LEU A 210 6.68 7.99 -9.09
C LEU A 210 7.38 7.00 -8.17
N ASP A 211 8.50 6.41 -8.58
CA ASP A 211 9.28 5.51 -7.71
C ASP A 211 9.70 6.24 -6.42
N ARG A 212 10.27 7.44 -6.55
CA ARG A 212 10.65 8.28 -5.41
C ARG A 212 10.63 9.76 -5.72
N LEU A 213 10.12 10.54 -4.78
CA LEU A 213 10.11 12.00 -4.81
C LEU A 213 10.77 12.53 -3.55
N VAL A 214 11.70 13.47 -3.69
CA VAL A 214 12.39 14.08 -2.55
C VAL A 214 12.50 15.60 -2.68
N LEU A 215 12.44 16.30 -1.55
CA LEU A 215 12.74 17.73 -1.41
C LEU A 215 14.06 17.88 -0.69
N ARG A 216 15.03 18.53 -1.33
CA ARG A 216 16.38 18.73 -0.76
C ARG A 216 16.46 19.96 0.15
N LYS A 217 17.35 19.88 1.14
CA LYS A 217 17.67 20.96 2.09
C LYS A 217 19.18 21.20 2.27
N ASP A 218 20.01 20.44 1.58
CA ASP A 218 21.46 20.61 1.65
C ASP A 218 21.96 21.74 0.73
N ALA A 219 23.17 22.19 1.05
CA ALA A 219 23.80 23.35 0.44
C ALA A 219 23.85 23.26 -1.09
N GLY A 220 23.29 24.27 -1.77
CA GLY A 220 23.25 24.37 -3.23
C GLY A 220 22.06 23.68 -3.90
N HIS A 221 21.20 23.03 -3.12
CA HIS A 221 19.99 22.36 -3.60
C HIS A 221 18.76 22.62 -2.72
N GLU A 222 18.80 23.66 -1.89
CA GLU A 222 17.74 23.99 -0.97
C GLU A 222 16.43 24.26 -1.71
N GLY A 223 15.38 23.54 -1.34
CA GLY A 223 14.06 23.69 -1.96
C GLY A 223 13.94 23.05 -3.35
N HIS A 224 14.96 22.31 -3.82
CA HIS A 224 14.87 21.57 -5.08
C HIS A 224 14.08 20.27 -4.88
N TRP A 225 13.05 20.08 -5.70
CA TRP A 225 12.37 18.81 -5.84
C TRP A 225 13.11 17.92 -6.82
N TRP A 226 13.21 16.63 -6.50
CA TRP A 226 13.83 15.62 -7.34
C TRP A 226 12.90 14.44 -7.52
N VAL A 227 12.51 14.23 -8.77
CA VAL A 227 11.86 13.00 -9.22
C VAL A 227 12.95 11.98 -9.55
N LEU A 228 12.96 10.86 -8.83
CA LEU A 228 13.93 9.80 -8.97
C LEU A 228 13.22 8.54 -9.43
N ASP A 229 13.76 7.91 -10.47
CA ASP A 229 13.21 6.69 -11.08
C ASP A 229 14.34 5.65 -11.22
N TYR A 230 14.08 4.42 -10.78
CA TYR A 230 15.14 3.40 -10.65
C TYR A 230 15.13 2.44 -11.83
N LYS A 231 16.30 2.18 -12.40
CA LYS A 231 16.45 1.18 -13.48
C LYS A 231 17.61 0.24 -13.21
N SER A 232 17.34 -1.05 -13.37
CA SER A 232 18.39 -2.08 -13.38
C SER A 232 19.33 -1.91 -14.59
N ALA A 233 18.81 -1.38 -15.70
CA ALA A 233 19.56 -1.12 -16.92
C ALA A 233 20.64 -0.02 -16.76
N HIS A 234 21.70 -0.15 -17.56
CA HIS A 234 22.91 0.67 -17.42
C HIS A 234 22.85 2.04 -18.11
N ALA A 235 21.99 2.19 -19.12
CA ALA A 235 21.89 3.41 -19.90
C ALA A 235 20.42 3.74 -20.23
N PRO A 236 19.58 4.02 -19.20
CA PRO A 236 18.17 4.35 -19.42
C PRO A 236 17.98 5.58 -20.31
N GLN A 237 18.94 6.52 -20.30
CA GLN A 237 18.96 7.69 -21.18
C GLN A 237 19.13 7.38 -22.67
N ARG A 238 19.36 6.12 -23.05
CA ARG A 238 19.33 5.70 -24.47
C ARG A 238 17.95 5.26 -24.93
N GLN A 239 16.98 5.18 -24.02
CA GLN A 239 15.62 4.76 -24.32
C GLN A 239 14.72 6.00 -24.33
N PRO A 240 14.27 6.46 -25.52
CA PRO A 240 13.45 7.68 -25.63
C PRO A 240 12.16 7.62 -24.80
N ALA A 241 11.56 6.43 -24.69
CA ALA A 241 10.34 6.22 -23.91
C ALA A 241 10.55 6.52 -22.41
N LEU A 242 11.66 6.07 -21.81
CA LEU A 242 11.97 6.34 -20.40
C LEU A 242 12.23 7.83 -20.16
N ILE A 243 12.93 8.48 -21.09
CA ILE A 243 13.17 9.95 -21.04
C ILE A 243 11.84 10.70 -21.07
N ALA A 244 10.95 10.36 -22.00
CA ALA A 244 9.64 11.00 -22.13
C ALA A 244 8.78 10.80 -20.87
N GLN A 245 8.82 9.59 -20.29
CA GLN A 245 8.12 9.28 -19.03
C GLN A 245 8.65 10.15 -17.88
N LEU A 246 9.97 10.22 -17.68
CA LEU A 246 10.56 11.03 -16.62
C LEU A 246 10.35 12.54 -16.83
N GLN A 247 10.32 12.99 -18.09
CA GLN A 247 9.92 14.37 -18.44
C GLN A 247 8.48 14.67 -18.04
N CYS A 248 7.56 13.74 -18.29
CA CYS A 248 6.17 13.85 -17.87
C CYS A 248 6.06 13.96 -16.34
N TYR A 249 6.78 13.10 -15.62
CA TYR A 249 6.83 13.14 -14.16
C TYR A 249 7.36 14.47 -13.62
N ARG A 250 8.47 14.97 -14.17
CA ARG A 250 9.04 16.28 -13.81
C ARG A 250 8.04 17.42 -14.05
N ALA A 251 7.36 17.41 -15.20
CA ALA A 251 6.36 18.42 -15.54
C ALA A 251 5.15 18.39 -14.59
N ALA A 252 4.68 17.19 -14.22
CA ALA A 252 3.58 17.02 -13.28
C ALA A 252 3.91 17.61 -11.90
N VAL A 253 5.09 17.29 -11.36
CA VAL A 253 5.54 17.84 -10.07
C VAL A 253 5.77 19.35 -10.14
N GLN A 254 6.31 19.85 -11.26
CA GLN A 254 6.51 21.29 -11.48
C GLN A 254 5.19 22.08 -11.46
N LEU A 255 4.10 21.48 -11.93
CA LEU A 255 2.77 22.10 -11.89
C LEU A 255 2.22 22.17 -10.46
N ILE A 256 2.49 21.15 -9.63
CA ILE A 256 2.06 21.11 -8.22
C ILE A 256 2.81 22.14 -7.38
N TYR A 257 4.12 22.31 -7.63
CA TYR A 257 4.99 23.22 -6.88
C TYR A 257 5.53 24.35 -7.78
N PRO A 258 4.67 25.31 -8.17
CA PRO A 258 5.07 26.40 -9.05
C PRO A 258 6.15 27.27 -8.38
N GLY A 259 7.13 27.72 -9.18
CA GLY A 259 8.23 28.58 -8.72
C GLY A 259 9.37 27.85 -7.99
N THR A 260 9.28 26.54 -7.82
CA THR A 260 10.39 25.71 -7.30
C THR A 260 11.17 25.06 -8.44
N THR A 261 12.44 24.75 -8.20
CA THR A 261 13.25 23.96 -9.15
C THR A 261 12.88 22.49 -9.02
N VAL A 262 12.35 21.88 -10.09
CA VAL A 262 12.10 20.44 -10.17
C VAL A 262 13.09 19.78 -11.12
N LYS A 263 13.88 18.83 -10.61
CA LYS A 263 14.81 18.00 -11.35
C LYS A 263 14.27 16.58 -11.51
N GLY A 264 14.71 15.89 -12.55
CA GLY A 264 14.44 14.48 -12.78
C GLY A 264 15.73 13.73 -13.03
N ALA A 265 15.90 12.56 -12.43
CA ALA A 265 17.08 11.73 -12.67
C ALA A 265 16.78 10.23 -12.59
N PHE A 266 17.50 9.44 -13.37
CA PHE A 266 17.54 8.00 -13.23
C PHE A 266 18.60 7.58 -12.21
N LEU A 267 18.27 6.66 -11.31
CA LEU A 267 19.25 5.92 -10.54
C LEU A 267 19.46 4.55 -11.17
N THR A 268 20.67 4.33 -11.65
CA THR A 268 21.03 3.11 -12.40
C THR A 268 21.52 2.01 -11.48
N GLY A 269 21.42 0.74 -11.91
CA GLY A 269 21.93 -0.41 -11.17
C GLY A 269 23.45 -0.40 -10.86
N TYR A 270 24.22 0.54 -11.43
CA TYR A 270 25.63 0.78 -11.07
C TYR A 270 25.83 1.87 -10.01
N GLY A 271 24.76 2.43 -9.45
CA GLY A 271 24.85 3.52 -8.48
C GLY A 271 25.18 4.88 -9.10
N LYS A 272 24.95 5.08 -10.41
CA LYS A 272 25.10 6.39 -11.06
C LYS A 272 23.78 7.13 -11.12
N VAL A 273 23.85 8.45 -10.92
CA VAL A 273 22.74 9.39 -11.18
C VAL A 273 22.88 9.89 -12.60
N VAL A 274 21.83 9.72 -13.41
CA VAL A 274 21.76 10.27 -14.76
C VAL A 274 20.66 11.31 -14.77
N GLU A 275 21.04 12.57 -14.62
CA GLU A 275 20.10 13.70 -14.69
C GLU A 275 19.50 13.84 -16.09
N LEU A 276 18.21 14.14 -16.10
CA LEU A 276 17.48 14.50 -17.31
C LEU A 276 17.91 15.90 -17.76
N ALA A 277 18.18 16.06 -19.04
CA ALA A 277 18.44 17.36 -19.66
C ALA A 277 17.24 18.32 -19.59
#